data_AF-A0A0F4KRA4-F1
#
_entry.id   AF-A0A0F4KRA4-F1
#
_cell.length_a   1.000
_cell.length_b   1.000
_cell.length_c   1.000
_cell.angle_alpha   90.00
_cell.angle_beta   90.00
_cell.angle_gamma   90.00
#
_symmetry.space_group_name_H-M   'P 1'
#
loop_
_entity.id
_entity.type
_entity.pdbx_description
1 polymer ?
#
loop_
_entity_poly.entity_id
_entity_poly.type
_entity_poly.pdbx_seq_one_letter_code
_entity_poly.pdbx_strand_id
1 'polypeptide(L)'
;MELVEYRNLFDKFDLYSEQSVKVSPWYWLLPPLKLYLEKYRALKILKKFVDNEQEYRTLMSFSDKATAWYFVSVGGWFKTLSSIYEVLENNHVPYFGWSFIILALIATVSGFFSATYRLSQRRQHKILKKFQQY
;
A
#
# COMPACT_ATOMS: atom_id res chain seq x y z
N MET A 1 -10.60 19.73 -3.33
CA MET A 1 -11.14 19.17 -4.57
C MET A 1 -10.52 17.80 -4.90
N GLU A 2 -9.19 17.64 -4.91
CA GLU A 2 -8.52 16.36 -5.30
C GLU A 2 -9.00 15.10 -4.55
N LEU A 3 -9.21 15.15 -3.22
CA LEU A 3 -9.60 13.97 -2.43
C LEU A 3 -11.00 13.44 -2.77
N VAL A 4 -11.92 14.33 -3.13
CA VAL A 4 -13.30 13.98 -3.51
C VAL A 4 -13.29 13.32 -4.89
N GLU A 5 -12.46 13.81 -5.80
CA GLU A 5 -12.25 13.21 -7.12
C GLU A 5 -11.66 11.81 -7.02
N TYR A 6 -10.66 11.60 -6.15
CA TYR A 6 -10.12 10.25 -5.90
C TYR A 6 -11.19 9.31 -5.36
N ARG A 7 -12.00 9.74 -4.39
CA ARG A 7 -13.06 8.92 -3.81
C ARG A 7 -14.07 8.47 -4.86
N ASN A 8 -14.56 9.41 -5.68
CA ASN A 8 -15.51 9.10 -6.75
C ASN A 8 -14.92 8.14 -7.79
N LEU A 9 -13.62 8.27 -8.10
CA LEU A 9 -12.91 7.34 -8.98
C LEU A 9 -12.81 5.93 -8.39
N PHE A 10 -12.50 5.81 -7.09
CA PHE A 10 -12.44 4.53 -6.39
C PHE A 10 -13.82 3.87 -6.26
N ASP A 11 -14.86 4.63 -5.94
CA ASP A 11 -16.22 4.12 -5.86
C ASP A 11 -16.67 3.56 -7.23
N LYS A 12 -16.37 4.26 -8.34
CA LYS A 12 -16.58 3.74 -9.70
C LYS A 12 -15.77 2.46 -9.91
N PHE A 13 -14.48 2.47 -9.61
CA PHE A 13 -13.60 1.31 -9.79
C PHE A 13 -14.12 0.07 -9.06
N ASP A 14 -14.56 0.21 -7.81
CA ASP A 14 -15.08 -0.89 -6.99
C ASP A 14 -16.34 -1.50 -7.62
N LEU A 15 -17.27 -0.67 -8.11
CA LEU A 15 -18.48 -1.14 -8.82
C LEU A 15 -18.15 -1.99 -10.05
N TYR A 16 -17.18 -1.58 -10.88
CA TYR A 16 -16.77 -2.35 -12.06
C TYR A 16 -15.87 -3.55 -11.70
N SER A 17 -15.13 -3.47 -10.60
CA SER A 17 -14.28 -4.56 -10.10
C SER A 17 -15.11 -5.75 -9.62
N GLU A 18 -16.22 -5.50 -8.92
CA GLU A 18 -17.15 -6.54 -8.47
C GLU A 18 -17.82 -7.29 -9.64
N GLN A 19 -18.09 -6.59 -10.74
CA GLN A 19 -18.68 -7.16 -11.96
C GLN A 19 -17.65 -7.92 -12.83
N SER A 20 -16.36 -7.80 -12.54
CA SER A 20 -15.30 -8.43 -13.33
C SER A 20 -14.91 -9.81 -12.77
N VAL A 21 -14.60 -10.76 -13.65
CA VAL A 21 -14.12 -12.10 -13.25
C VAL A 21 -12.81 -11.96 -12.48
N LYS A 22 -12.79 -12.45 -11.24
CA LYS A 22 -11.61 -12.43 -10.36
C LYS A 22 -10.54 -13.40 -10.87
N VAL A 23 -9.27 -13.02 -10.74
CA VAL A 23 -8.15 -13.92 -11.08
C VAL A 23 -8.10 -15.03 -10.04
N SER A 24 -8.00 -16.28 -10.51
CA SER A 24 -7.97 -17.43 -9.61
C SER A 24 -6.76 -17.37 -8.66
N PRO A 25 -6.92 -17.66 -7.35
CA PRO A 25 -5.81 -17.73 -6.41
C PRO A 25 -4.73 -18.74 -6.80
N TRP A 26 -5.09 -19.76 -7.58
CA TRP A 26 -4.19 -20.81 -8.07
C TRP A 26 -3.03 -20.29 -8.93
N TYR A 27 -3.18 -19.11 -9.56
CA TYR A 27 -2.08 -18.46 -10.28
C TYR A 27 -0.94 -18.01 -9.36
N TRP A 28 -1.08 -18.09 -8.03
CA TRP A 28 0.02 -17.84 -7.10
C TRP A 28 1.18 -18.83 -7.21
N LEU A 29 0.95 -19.99 -7.82
CA LEU A 29 2.01 -20.95 -8.12
C LEU A 29 3.06 -20.37 -9.09
N LEU A 30 2.67 -19.36 -9.89
CA LEU A 30 3.55 -18.55 -10.73
C LEU A 30 3.30 -17.05 -10.45
N PRO A 31 3.98 -16.45 -9.46
CA PRO A 31 3.74 -15.07 -9.04
C PRO A 31 3.81 -14.03 -10.18
N PRO A 32 4.78 -14.09 -11.13
CA PRO A 32 4.82 -13.17 -12.26
C PRO A 32 3.55 -13.23 -13.11
N LEU A 33 2.99 -14.42 -13.31
CA LEU A 33 1.79 -14.64 -14.11
C LEU A 33 0.57 -14.03 -13.43
N LYS A 34 0.40 -14.26 -12.11
CA LYS A 34 -0.72 -13.64 -11.38
C LYS A 34 -0.64 -12.12 -11.41
N LEU A 35 0.54 -11.54 -11.19
CA LEU A 35 0.73 -10.08 -11.25
C LEU A 35 0.37 -9.53 -12.62
N TYR A 36 0.77 -10.23 -13.69
CA TYR A 36 0.40 -9.86 -15.06
C TYR A 36 -1.11 -9.92 -15.30
N LEU A 37 -1.78 -10.99 -14.86
CA LEU A 37 -3.23 -11.17 -15.02
C LEU A 37 -4.04 -10.14 -14.23
N GLU A 38 -3.63 -9.82 -13.00
CA GLU A 38 -4.29 -8.76 -12.21
C GLU A 38 -4.06 -7.38 -12.83
N LYS A 39 -2.85 -7.09 -13.34
CA LYS A 39 -2.58 -5.86 -14.08
C LYS A 39 -3.47 -5.75 -15.33
N TYR A 40 -3.59 -6.84 -16.08
CA TYR A 40 -4.43 -6.88 -17.28
C TYR A 40 -5.91 -6.67 -16.93
N ARG A 41 -6.40 -7.30 -15.86
CA ARG A 41 -7.76 -7.10 -15.34
C ARG A 41 -7.99 -5.64 -14.93
N ALA A 42 -7.07 -5.05 -14.18
CA ALA A 42 -7.15 -3.65 -13.77
C ALA A 42 -7.23 -2.71 -14.97
N LEU A 43 -6.40 -2.91 -16.00
CA LEU A 43 -6.45 -2.12 -17.24
C LEU A 43 -7.77 -2.29 -18.01
N LYS A 44 -8.33 -3.51 -18.04
CA LYS A 44 -9.62 -3.79 -18.68
C LYS A 44 -10.77 -3.11 -17.94
N ILE A 45 -10.72 -3.05 -16.62
CA ILE A 45 -11.68 -2.31 -15.79
C ILE A 45 -11.52 -0.82 -16.06
N LEU A 46 -10.29 -0.30 -16.01
CA LEU A 46 -9.96 1.11 -16.26
C LEU A 46 -10.55 1.62 -17.59
N LYS A 47 -10.35 0.83 -18.66
CA LYS A 47 -10.87 1.16 -20.00
C LYS A 47 -12.40 1.24 -20.06
N LYS A 48 -13.13 0.60 -19.15
CA LYS A 48 -14.60 0.59 -19.14
C LYS A 48 -15.24 1.80 -18.46
N PHE A 49 -14.54 2.48 -17.57
CA PHE A 49 -15.13 3.58 -16.79
C PHE A 49 -14.42 4.92 -16.94
N VAL A 50 -13.18 4.92 -17.41
CA VAL A 50 -12.49 6.16 -17.75
C VAL A 50 -13.03 6.65 -19.09
N ASP A 51 -14.00 7.55 -19.01
CA ASP A 51 -14.70 8.10 -20.18
C ASP A 51 -14.05 9.40 -20.69
N ASN A 52 -13.26 10.08 -19.84
CA ASN A 52 -12.66 11.37 -20.14
C ASN A 52 -11.15 11.40 -19.84
N GLU A 53 -10.39 12.13 -20.64
CA GLU A 53 -8.96 12.38 -20.46
C GLU A 53 -8.65 12.96 -19.07
N GLN A 54 -9.55 13.75 -18.52
CA GLN A 54 -9.38 14.34 -17.19
C GLN A 54 -9.40 13.28 -16.07
N GLU A 55 -10.30 12.29 -16.13
CA GLU A 55 -10.33 11.19 -15.16
C GLU A 55 -9.06 10.33 -15.25
N TYR A 56 -8.58 10.08 -16.47
CA TYR A 56 -7.32 9.39 -16.71
C TYR A 56 -6.13 10.13 -16.08
N ARG A 57 -6.04 11.45 -16.30
CA ARG A 57 -4.97 12.29 -15.73
C ARG A 57 -5.01 12.30 -14.19
N THR A 58 -6.19 12.35 -13.59
CA THR A 58 -6.35 12.31 -12.13
C THR A 58 -5.90 10.96 -11.55
N LEU A 59 -6.26 9.85 -12.19
CA LEU A 59 -5.79 8.50 -11.82
C LEU A 59 -4.27 8.37 -11.94
N MET A 60 -3.69 8.85 -13.05
CA MET A 60 -2.25 8.81 -13.26
C MET A 60 -1.52 9.66 -12.22
N SER A 61 -2.00 10.88 -11.95
CA SER A 61 -1.44 11.75 -10.90
C SER A 61 -1.47 11.10 -9.51
N PHE A 62 -2.58 10.42 -9.16
CA PHE A 62 -2.64 9.66 -7.92
C PHE A 62 -1.62 8.53 -7.90
N SER A 63 -1.53 7.75 -8.97
CA SER A 63 -0.58 6.64 -9.10
C SER A 63 0.88 7.12 -8.99
N ASP A 64 1.22 8.22 -9.65
CA ASP A 64 2.56 8.81 -9.60
C ASP A 64 2.92 9.28 -8.19
N LYS A 65 2.00 10.00 -7.52
CA LYS A 65 2.16 10.43 -6.12
C LYS A 65 2.34 9.21 -5.19
N ALA A 66 1.50 8.18 -5.34
CA ALA A 66 1.57 6.96 -4.53
C ALA A 66 2.88 6.21 -4.76
N THR A 67 3.33 6.11 -6.01
CA THR A 67 4.59 5.46 -6.40
C THR A 67 5.80 6.20 -5.84
N ALA A 68 5.80 7.53 -5.89
CA ALA A 68 6.86 8.35 -5.29
C ALA A 68 6.98 8.09 -3.79
N TRP A 69 5.86 8.14 -3.05
CA TRP A 69 5.84 7.84 -1.62
C TRP A 69 6.21 6.39 -1.29
N TYR A 70 5.86 5.44 -2.15
CA TYR A 70 6.30 4.06 -2.02
C TYR A 70 7.84 3.96 -2.08
N PHE A 71 8.49 4.55 -3.08
CA PHE A 71 9.96 4.53 -3.18
C PHE A 71 10.64 5.22 -2.00
N VAL A 72 10.12 6.38 -1.56
CA VAL A 72 10.63 7.06 -0.35
C VAL A 72 10.53 6.15 0.87
N SER A 73 9.41 5.47 1.05
CA SER A 73 9.19 4.56 2.18
C SER A 73 10.12 3.34 2.15
N VAL A 74 10.34 2.77 0.95
CA VAL A 74 11.30 1.67 0.75
C VAL A 74 12.72 2.12 1.07
N GLY A 75 13.12 3.33 0.64
CA GLY A 75 14.42 3.90 1.00
C GLY A 75 14.59 4.07 2.51
N GLY A 76 13.57 4.61 3.19
CA GLY A 76 13.55 4.72 4.65
C GLY A 76 13.61 3.36 5.35
N TRP A 77 12.96 2.34 4.78
CA TRP A 77 13.03 0.98 5.29
C TRP A 77 14.44 0.39 5.19
N PHE A 78 15.11 0.53 4.04
CA PHE A 78 16.50 0.08 3.88
C PHE A 78 17.46 0.82 4.83
N LYS A 79 17.27 2.13 5.00
CA LYS A 79 18.07 2.91 5.97
C LYS A 79 17.87 2.41 7.39
N THR A 80 16.65 2.05 7.77
CA THR A 80 16.35 1.46 9.07
C THR A 80 17.07 0.13 9.26
N LEU A 81 17.04 -0.75 8.25
CA LEU A 81 17.75 -2.02 8.29
C LEU A 81 19.27 -1.84 8.42
N SER A 82 19.87 -0.91 7.66
CA SER A 82 21.31 -0.65 7.76
C SER A 82 21.69 -0.12 9.14
N SER A 83 20.87 0.78 9.72
CA SER A 83 21.12 1.30 11.06
C SER A 83 20.96 0.23 12.16
N ILE A 84 20.00 -0.69 12.05
CA ILE A 84 19.89 -1.82 12.98
C ILE A 84 21.14 -2.71 12.88
N TYR A 85 21.61 -2.98 11.67
CA TYR A 85 22.83 -3.75 11.43
C TYR A 85 24.05 -3.07 12.09
N GLU A 86 24.29 -1.79 11.80
CA GLU A 86 25.40 -1.01 12.37
C GLU A 86 25.36 -0.98 13.90
N VAL A 87 24.19 -0.77 14.49
CA VAL A 87 24.03 -0.72 15.95
C VAL A 87 24.35 -2.07 16.59
N LEU A 88 23.88 -3.17 16.01
CA LEU A 88 24.15 -4.50 16.54
C LEU A 88 25.62 -4.91 16.38
N GLU A 89 26.27 -4.47 15.29
CA GLU A 89 27.66 -4.81 14.99
C GLU A 89 28.61 -4.03 15.91
N ASN A 90 28.40 -2.72 16.04
CA ASN A 90 29.22 -1.84 16.89
C ASN A 90 29.12 -2.18 18.38
N ASN A 91 28.02 -2.78 18.83
CA ASN A 91 27.83 -3.20 20.22
C ASN A 91 28.22 -4.66 20.48
N HIS A 92 28.83 -5.36 19.50
CA HIS A 92 29.25 -6.76 19.61
C HIS A 92 28.18 -7.69 20.20
N VAL A 93 26.93 -7.51 19.79
CA VAL A 93 25.79 -8.21 20.40
C VAL A 93 25.92 -9.73 20.15
N PRO A 94 25.83 -10.58 21.20
CA PRO A 94 25.82 -12.02 21.01
C PRO A 94 24.63 -12.44 20.14
N TYR A 95 24.83 -13.46 19.30
CA TYR A 95 23.82 -13.92 18.33
C TYR A 95 23.36 -12.85 17.32
N PHE A 96 24.28 -11.97 16.91
CA PHE A 96 24.09 -10.88 15.95
C PHE A 96 23.10 -11.19 14.81
N GLY A 97 23.29 -12.32 14.09
CA GLY A 97 22.44 -12.68 12.96
C GLY A 97 20.98 -12.89 13.33
N TRP A 98 20.70 -13.59 14.43
CA TRP A 98 19.32 -13.82 14.90
C TRP A 98 18.68 -12.55 15.45
N SER A 99 19.43 -11.76 16.22
CA SER A 99 18.96 -10.48 16.77
C SER A 99 18.59 -9.49 15.66
N PHE A 100 19.39 -9.42 14.59
CA PHE A 100 19.10 -8.61 13.41
C PHE A 100 17.80 -9.04 12.72
N ILE A 101 17.64 -10.35 12.46
CA ILE A 101 16.44 -10.88 11.80
C ILE A 101 15.19 -10.57 12.62
N ILE A 102 15.24 -10.79 13.94
CA ILE A 102 14.10 -10.53 14.83
C ILE A 102 13.73 -9.04 14.84
N LEU A 103 14.72 -8.15 14.97
CA LEU A 103 14.46 -6.70 14.98
C LEU A 103 13.94 -6.19 13.63
N ALA A 104 14.48 -6.69 12.52
CA ALA A 104 13.97 -6.41 11.18
C ALA A 104 12.51 -6.88 11.04
N LEU A 105 12.18 -8.08 11.53
CA LEU A 105 10.82 -8.61 11.47
C LEU A 105 9.85 -7.76 12.32
N ILE A 106 10.24 -7.38 13.54
CA ILE A 106 9.45 -6.50 14.41
C ILE A 106 9.24 -5.14 13.75
N ALA A 107 10.28 -4.52 13.20
CA ALA A 107 10.19 -3.23 12.53
C ALA A 107 9.28 -3.31 11.28
N THR A 108 9.31 -4.41 10.55
CA THR A 108 8.42 -4.65 9.39
C THR A 108 6.97 -4.77 9.85
N VAL A 109 6.69 -5.69 10.78
CA VAL A 109 5.33 -5.98 11.25
C VAL A 109 4.71 -4.78 11.92
N SER A 110 5.46 -4.05 12.76
CA SER A 110 4.98 -2.83 13.40
C SER A 110 4.72 -1.71 12.39
N GLY A 111 5.55 -1.57 11.34
CA GLY A 111 5.31 -0.67 10.23
C GLY A 111 4.00 -0.96 9.49
N PHE A 112 3.80 -2.22 9.08
CA PHE A 112 2.57 -2.66 8.41
C PHE A 112 1.34 -2.51 9.32
N PHE A 113 1.44 -2.89 10.59
CA PHE A 113 0.35 -2.74 11.55
C PHE A 113 -0.01 -1.26 11.79
N SER A 114 1.00 -0.39 11.91
CA SER A 114 0.79 1.06 12.07
C SER A 114 0.09 1.65 10.84
N ALA A 115 0.54 1.30 9.63
CA ALA A 115 -0.09 1.75 8.38
C ALA A 115 -1.56 1.31 8.28
N THR A 116 -1.83 0.03 8.51
CA THR A 116 -3.19 -0.54 8.44
C THR A 116 -4.10 0.03 9.54
N TYR A 117 -3.60 0.18 10.76
CA TYR A 117 -4.34 0.81 11.86
C TYR A 117 -4.69 2.27 11.55
N ARG A 118 -3.76 3.04 10.97
CA ARG A 118 -4.00 4.44 10.58
C ARG A 118 -5.04 4.57 9.47
N LEU A 119 -5.05 3.64 8.52
CA LEU A 119 -6.00 3.58 7.40
C LEU A 119 -7.35 2.96 7.79
N SER A 120 -7.45 2.32 8.95
CA SER A 120 -8.70 1.71 9.41
C SER A 120 -9.80 2.76 9.62
N GLN A 121 -10.93 2.57 8.94
CA GLN A 121 -12.16 3.35 9.10
C GLN A 121 -12.59 3.52 10.57
N ARG A 122 -12.30 2.52 11.41
CA ARG A 122 -12.63 2.53 12.85
C ARG A 122 -11.91 3.64 13.61
N ARG A 123 -10.65 3.93 13.26
CA ARG A 123 -9.88 5.02 13.89
C ARG A 123 -10.41 6.38 13.44
N GLN A 124 -10.70 6.52 12.15
CA GLN A 124 -11.25 7.77 11.60
C GLN A 124 -12.59 8.11 12.28
N HIS A 125 -13.48 7.13 12.42
CA HIS A 125 -14.77 7.32 13.10
C HIS A 125 -14.63 7.71 14.58
N LYS A 126 -13.69 7.11 15.32
CA LYS A 126 -13.42 7.48 16.72
C LYS A 126 -12.90 8.91 16.86
N ILE A 127 -12.01 9.33 15.96
CA ILE A 127 -11.48 10.70 15.95
C ILE A 127 -12.58 11.69 15.60
N LEU A 128 -13.40 11.39 14.59
CA LEU A 128 -14.52 12.26 14.17
C LEU A 128 -15.55 12.46 15.29
N LYS A 129 -15.93 11.38 15.99
CA LYS A 129 -16.81 11.47 17.17
C LYS A 129 -16.22 12.34 18.28
N LYS A 130 -14.90 12.27 18.49
CA LYS A 130 -14.22 13.09 19.49
C LYS A 130 -14.17 14.58 19.10
N PHE A 131 -14.07 14.89 17.81
CA PHE A 131 -14.13 16.27 17.31
C PHE A 131 -15.54 16.87 17.36
N GLN A 132 -16.59 16.09 17.15
CA GLN A 132 -17.98 16.56 17.22
C GLN A 132 -18.50 16.80 18.66
N GLN A 133 -17.73 16.39 19.67
CA GLN A 133 -18.04 16.61 21.09
C GLN A 133 -17.39 17.88 21.68
N TYR A 134 -16.55 18.57 20.90
CA TYR A 134 -15.99 19.90 21.22
C TYR A 134 -16.66 20.96 20.36
#